data_AF-A0A090Q8S0-F1
#
_entry.id   AF-A0A090Q8S0-F1
#
_cell.length_a   1.000
_cell.length_b   1.000
_cell.length_c   1.000
_cell.angle_alpha   90.00
_cell.angle_beta   90.00
_cell.angle_gamma   90.00
#
_symmetry.space_group_name_H-M   'P 1'
#
loop_
_entity.id
_entity.type
_entity.pdbx_description
1 polymer ?
#
loop_
_entity_poly.entity_id
_entity_poly.type
_entity_poly.pdbx_seq_one_letter_code
_entity_poly.pdbx_strand_id
1 'polypeptide(L)'
;MSKVKYYYDAETLSYRKVEKRKRNTFRKIALFTVASALFGFLFFNLASQFYESPQARKLKRENEFLKLSLKESQEDVNDLAKVIKNVEERDNSIYRIYFDAAPISDEQRQSGFGGVNRYKDFEGYDSSKKVVGLKESIDKLKKRVAIQSKSLDEIEELAKSKEELLVLFLQYNQCVMKT
;
A
#
# COMPACT_ATOMS: atom_id res chain seq x y z
N MET A 1 -47.72 -56.73 -12.68
CA MET A 1 -49.02 -56.24 -13.19
C MET A 1 -49.27 -54.82 -12.65
N SER A 2 -49.71 -53.87 -13.49
CA SER A 2 -49.88 -52.47 -13.07
C SER A 2 -51.19 -52.25 -12.31
N LYS A 3 -51.13 -51.69 -11.10
CA LYS A 3 -52.32 -51.38 -10.27
C LYS A 3 -53.14 -50.26 -10.92
N VAL A 4 -54.30 -50.62 -11.48
CA VAL A 4 -55.23 -49.67 -12.12
C VAL A 4 -56.13 -49.05 -11.06
N LYS A 5 -56.24 -47.71 -11.05
CA LYS A 5 -57.16 -46.99 -10.15
C LYS A 5 -58.52 -46.82 -10.83
N TYR A 6 -59.60 -47.16 -10.13
CA TYR A 6 -60.98 -46.95 -10.58
C TYR A 6 -61.65 -45.92 -9.66
N TYR A 7 -62.58 -45.14 -10.20
CA TYR A 7 -63.46 -44.28 -9.41
C TYR A 7 -64.91 -44.69 -9.66
N TYR A 8 -65.75 -44.59 -8.64
CA TYR A 8 -67.18 -44.88 -8.75
C TYR A 8 -67.91 -43.66 -9.31
N ASP A 9 -68.66 -43.87 -10.39
CA ASP A 9 -69.50 -42.84 -11.01
C ASP A 9 -70.94 -43.02 -10.51
N ALA A 10 -71.38 -42.10 -9.65
CA ALA A 10 -72.67 -42.20 -8.96
C ALA A 10 -73.88 -42.10 -9.89
N GLU A 11 -73.74 -41.46 -11.06
CA GLU A 11 -74.82 -41.28 -12.03
C GLU A 11 -75.01 -42.50 -12.93
N THR A 12 -73.96 -43.29 -13.16
CA THR A 12 -74.02 -44.50 -14.01
C THR A 12 -73.88 -45.81 -13.22
N LEU A 13 -73.80 -45.73 -11.88
CA LEU A 13 -73.58 -46.85 -10.95
C LEU A 13 -72.43 -47.78 -11.38
N SER A 14 -71.44 -47.24 -12.08
CA SER A 14 -70.38 -48.02 -12.75
C SER A 14 -68.99 -47.56 -12.31
N TYR A 15 -68.06 -48.51 -12.22
CA TYR A 15 -66.64 -48.21 -11.94
C TYR A 15 -65.91 -47.86 -13.22
N ARG A 16 -65.43 -46.62 -13.32
CA ARG A 16 -64.64 -46.16 -14.48
C ARG A 16 -63.16 -46.12 -14.17
N LYS A 17 -62.34 -46.55 -15.13
CA LYS A 17 -60.88 -46.55 -15.05
C LYS A 17 -60.37 -45.11 -15.08
N VAL A 18 -59.53 -44.73 -14.11
CA VAL A 18 -58.84 -43.44 -14.12
C VAL A 18 -57.74 -43.49 -15.18
N GLU A 19 -58.03 -42.94 -16.36
CA GLU A 19 -57.04 -42.81 -17.42
C GLU A 19 -56.03 -41.71 -17.09
N LYS A 20 -54.77 -42.11 -16.87
CA LYS A 20 -53.67 -41.16 -16.76
C LYS A 20 -53.36 -40.61 -18.15
N ARG A 21 -53.92 -39.45 -18.48
CA ARG A 21 -53.56 -38.73 -19.71
C ARG A 21 -52.08 -38.34 -19.69
N LYS A 22 -51.32 -38.74 -20.71
CA LYS A 22 -49.87 -38.44 -20.86
C LYS A 22 -49.55 -36.94 -20.75
N ARG A 23 -50.50 -36.07 -21.14
CA ARG A 23 -50.41 -34.61 -21.00
C ARG A 23 -50.39 -34.14 -19.54
N ASN A 24 -51.16 -34.77 -18.65
CA ASN A 24 -51.20 -34.39 -17.23
C ASN A 24 -49.93 -34.81 -16.50
N THR A 25 -49.33 -35.94 -16.87
CA THR A 25 -48.01 -36.35 -16.35
C THR A 25 -46.91 -35.42 -16.85
N PHE A 26 -46.93 -35.03 -18.13
CA PHE A 26 -45.97 -34.06 -18.69
C PHE A 26 -46.05 -32.69 -18.00
N ARG A 27 -47.26 -32.15 -17.79
CA ARG A 27 -47.45 -30.86 -17.09
C ARG A 27 -46.88 -30.88 -15.66
N LYS A 28 -47.07 -31.98 -14.92
CA LYS A 28 -46.52 -32.13 -13.57
C LYS A 28 -45.00 -32.17 -13.57
N ILE A 29 -44.40 -32.89 -14.52
CA ILE A 29 -42.94 -32.96 -14.67
C ILE A 29 -42.39 -31.58 -15.04
N ALA A 30 -42.98 -30.92 -16.04
CA ALA A 30 -42.57 -29.57 -16.45
C ALA A 30 -42.64 -28.56 -15.29
N LEU A 31 -43.74 -28.58 -14.51
CA LEU A 31 -43.90 -27.70 -13.37
C LEU A 31 -42.88 -27.99 -12.25
N PHE A 32 -42.57 -29.26 -12.01
CA PHE A 32 -41.52 -29.66 -11.07
C PHE A 32 -40.13 -29.21 -11.53
N THR A 33 -39.81 -29.35 -12.82
CA THR A 33 -38.53 -28.89 -13.38
C THR A 33 -38.37 -27.38 -13.26
N VAL A 34 -39.42 -26.61 -13.59
CA VAL A 34 -39.39 -25.14 -13.45
C VAL A 34 -39.26 -24.72 -11.99
N ALA A 35 -40.00 -25.35 -11.08
CA ALA A 35 -39.89 -25.07 -9.65
C ALA A 35 -38.48 -25.37 -9.12
N SER A 36 -37.91 -26.53 -9.48
CA SER A 36 -36.54 -26.90 -9.10
C SER A 36 -35.49 -25.93 -9.65
N ALA A 37 -35.63 -25.49 -10.90
CA ALA A 37 -34.74 -24.49 -11.49
C ALA A 37 -34.82 -23.13 -10.77
N LEU A 38 -36.03 -22.69 -10.40
CA LEU A 38 -36.21 -21.45 -9.62
C LEU A 38 -35.59 -21.55 -8.23
N PHE A 39 -35.81 -22.67 -7.52
CA PHE A 39 -35.18 -22.90 -6.22
C PHE A 39 -33.65 -22.98 -6.32
N GLY A 40 -33.12 -23.66 -7.34
CA GLY A 40 -31.68 -23.73 -7.61
C GLY A 40 -31.08 -22.36 -7.90
N PHE A 41 -31.76 -21.52 -8.70
CA PHE A 41 -31.34 -20.15 -8.96
C PHE A 41 -31.33 -19.31 -7.67
N LEU A 42 -32.38 -19.38 -6.85
CA LEU A 42 -32.43 -18.68 -5.57
C LEU A 42 -31.32 -19.12 -4.62
N PHE A 43 -31.09 -20.44 -4.50
CA PHE A 43 -30.02 -20.97 -3.65
C PHE A 43 -28.62 -20.57 -4.15
N PHE A 44 -28.40 -20.55 -5.46
CA PHE A 44 -27.13 -20.11 -6.05
C PHE A 44 -26.85 -18.63 -5.76
N ASN A 45 -27.86 -17.76 -5.89
CA ASN A 45 -27.72 -16.34 -5.57
C ASN A 45 -27.51 -16.08 -4.07
N LEU A 46 -28.13 -16.87 -3.19
CA LEU A 46 -27.84 -16.79 -1.76
C LEU A 46 -26.42 -17.29 -1.45
N ALA A 47 -26.04 -18.44 -2.00
CA ALA A 47 -24.73 -19.03 -1.76
C ALA A 47 -23.59 -18.13 -2.26
N SER A 48 -23.76 -17.43 -3.38
CA SER A 48 -22.73 -16.53 -3.92
C SER A 48 -22.45 -15.31 -3.04
N GLN A 49 -23.41 -14.87 -2.21
CA GLN A 49 -23.18 -13.78 -1.25
C GLN A 49 -22.39 -14.25 -0.01
N PHE A 50 -22.55 -15.50 0.41
CA PHE A 50 -21.85 -16.06 1.58
C PHE A 50 -20.49 -16.68 1.23
N TYR A 51 -20.32 -17.18 0.01
CA TYR A 51 -19.06 -17.77 -0.46
C TYR A 51 -18.24 -16.74 -1.25
N GLU A 52 -17.34 -16.04 -0.56
CA GLU A 52 -16.27 -15.32 -1.23
C GLU A 52 -15.47 -16.28 -2.12
N SER A 53 -15.37 -15.97 -3.41
CA SER A 53 -14.52 -16.70 -4.35
C SER A 53 -13.09 -16.80 -3.80
N PRO A 54 -12.38 -17.94 -3.99
CA PRO A 54 -10.98 -18.08 -3.60
C PRO A 54 -10.09 -16.94 -4.12
N GLN A 55 -10.41 -16.41 -5.31
CA GLN A 55 -9.72 -15.27 -5.90
C GLN A 55 -9.98 -13.97 -5.13
N ALA A 56 -11.22 -13.71 -4.73
CA ALA A 56 -11.58 -12.54 -3.92
C ALA A 56 -10.87 -12.57 -2.56
N ARG A 57 -10.81 -13.75 -1.91
CA ARG A 57 -10.05 -13.93 -0.66
C ARG A 57 -8.57 -13.68 -0.83
N LYS A 58 -7.97 -14.16 -1.93
CA LYS A 58 -6.55 -13.93 -2.23
C LYS A 58 -6.27 -12.44 -2.42
N LEU A 59 -7.08 -11.76 -3.24
CA LEU A 59 -6.96 -10.32 -3.49
C LEU A 59 -7.10 -9.51 -2.20
N LYS A 60 -8.03 -9.87 -1.32
CA LYS A 60 -8.21 -9.21 -0.03
C LYS A 60 -6.96 -9.33 0.85
N ARG A 61 -6.40 -10.53 0.97
CA ARG A 61 -5.15 -10.76 1.73
C ARG A 61 -3.98 -9.98 1.15
N GLU A 62 -3.84 -9.97 -0.17
CA GLU A 62 -2.78 -9.23 -0.86
C GLU A 62 -2.93 -7.71 -0.63
N ASN A 63 -4.15 -7.19 -0.68
CA ASN A 63 -4.44 -5.78 -0.38
C ASN A 63 -4.12 -5.41 1.07
N GLU A 64 -4.46 -6.28 2.03
CA GLU A 64 -4.12 -6.11 3.45
C GLU A 64 -2.61 -6.14 3.67
N PHE A 65 -1.89 -7.07 3.04
CA PHE A 65 -0.43 -7.12 3.06
C PHE A 65 0.18 -5.81 2.54
N LEU A 66 -0.23 -5.35 1.35
CA LEU A 66 0.28 -4.10 0.78
C LEU A 66 0.01 -2.88 1.69
N LYS A 67 -1.17 -2.82 2.33
CA LYS A 67 -1.50 -1.76 3.29
C LYS A 67 -0.60 -1.80 4.53
N LEU A 68 -0.29 -2.99 5.02
CA LEU A 68 0.62 -3.17 6.15
C LEU A 68 2.04 -2.76 5.77
N SER A 69 2.55 -3.24 4.64
CA SER A 69 3.90 -2.89 4.15
C SER A 69 4.06 -1.39 3.91
N LEU A 70 3.02 -0.70 3.41
CA LEU A 70 3.04 0.76 3.28
C LEU A 70 3.13 1.47 4.63
N LYS A 71 2.48 0.93 5.66
CA LYS A 71 2.54 1.48 7.01
C LYS A 71 3.94 1.28 7.62
N GLU A 72 4.48 0.07 7.52
CA GLU A 72 5.84 -0.25 7.98
C GLU A 72 6.88 0.63 7.27
N SER A 73 6.79 0.77 5.95
CA SER A 73 7.68 1.66 5.18
C SER A 73 7.60 3.12 5.62
N GLN A 74 6.42 3.59 6.04
CA GLN A 74 6.27 4.95 6.57
C GLN A 74 6.93 5.09 7.94
N GLU A 75 6.84 4.08 8.78
CA GLU A 75 7.52 4.04 10.08
C GLU A 75 9.05 4.05 9.89
N ASP A 76 9.57 3.23 8.98
CA ASP A 76 11.00 3.21 8.62
C ASP A 76 11.50 4.58 8.15
N VAL A 77 10.75 5.24 7.27
CA VAL A 77 11.09 6.60 6.78
C VAL A 77 11.07 7.61 7.92
N ASN A 78 10.13 7.50 8.86
CA ASN A 78 10.07 8.39 10.03
C ASN A 78 11.28 8.18 10.95
N ASP A 79 11.72 6.94 11.14
CA ASP A 79 12.89 6.65 11.96
C ASP A 79 14.18 7.12 11.30
N LEU A 80 14.36 6.89 9.99
CA LEU A 80 15.46 7.48 9.22
C LEU A 80 15.44 9.01 9.26
N ALA A 81 14.26 9.62 9.23
CA ALA A 81 14.11 11.07 9.35
C ALA A 81 14.55 11.61 10.72
N LYS A 82 14.40 10.83 11.80
CA LYS A 82 14.96 11.17 13.13
C LYS A 82 16.48 11.04 13.13
N VAL A 83 17.02 9.98 12.53
CA VAL A 83 18.48 9.78 12.43
C VAL A 83 19.13 10.93 11.68
N ILE A 84 18.63 11.27 10.49
CA ILE A 84 19.22 12.37 9.71
C ILE A 84 19.08 13.71 10.43
N LYS A 85 17.98 13.93 11.16
CA LYS A 85 17.81 15.13 12.00
C LYS A 85 18.91 15.24 13.06
N ASN A 86 19.22 14.13 13.73
CA ASN A 86 20.29 14.13 14.73
C ASN A 86 21.67 14.38 14.11
N VAL A 87 21.92 13.87 12.90
CA VAL A 87 23.16 14.14 12.16
C VAL A 87 23.25 15.63 11.78
N GLU A 88 22.18 16.20 11.24
CA GLU A 88 22.10 17.63 10.89
C GLU A 88 22.31 18.55 12.11
N GLU A 89 21.72 18.19 13.26
CA GLU A 89 21.90 18.91 14.52
C GLU A 89 23.37 18.88 14.98
N ARG A 90 24.03 17.71 14.91
CA ARG A 90 25.45 17.56 15.27
C ARG A 90 26.36 18.33 14.32
N ASP A 91 26.05 18.30 13.02
CA ASP A 91 26.81 19.04 12.01
C ASP A 91 26.77 20.55 12.27
N ASN A 92 25.58 21.11 12.48
CA ASN A 92 25.42 22.53 12.79
C ASN A 92 26.00 22.94 14.15
N SER A 93 25.91 22.09 15.16
CA SER A 93 26.30 22.44 16.55
C SER A 93 27.75 22.11 16.90
N ILE A 94 28.42 21.23 16.15
CA ILE A 94 29.79 20.78 16.46
C ILE A 94 30.70 21.09 15.28
N TYR A 95 30.47 20.44 14.13
CA TYR A 95 31.45 20.47 13.02
C TYR A 95 31.54 21.84 12.37
N ARG A 96 30.40 22.44 12.01
CA ARG A 96 30.39 23.77 11.38
C ARG A 96 30.93 24.86 12.31
N ILE A 97 30.65 24.79 13.61
CA ILE A 97 31.21 25.72 14.59
C ILE A 97 32.74 25.54 14.70
N TYR A 98 33.23 24.30 14.76
CA TYR A 98 34.68 24.02 14.89
C TYR A 98 35.49 24.50 13.67
N PHE A 99 34.92 24.39 12.47
CA PHE A 99 35.55 24.83 11.23
C PHE A 99 35.15 26.26 10.81
N ASP A 100 34.46 27.01 11.68
CA ASP A 100 34.01 28.38 11.41
C ASP A 100 33.14 28.53 10.15
N ALA A 101 32.38 27.48 9.81
CA ALA A 101 31.46 27.43 8.69
C ALA A 101 30.05 27.88 9.09
N ALA A 102 29.33 28.51 8.16
CA ALA A 102 27.96 28.97 8.41
C ALA A 102 26.99 27.79 8.59
N PRO A 103 26.08 27.79 9.58
CA PRO A 103 25.11 26.71 9.77
C PRO A 103 24.12 26.64 8.60
N ILE A 104 23.67 25.43 8.27
CA ILE A 104 22.63 25.22 7.25
C ILE A 104 21.26 25.39 7.91
N SER A 105 20.42 26.23 7.30
CA SER A 105 19.04 26.49 7.75
C SER A 105 18.06 25.38 7.33
N ASP A 106 16.97 25.22 8.05
CA ASP A 106 15.94 24.22 7.71
C ASP A 106 15.21 24.57 6.41
N GLU A 107 15.10 25.86 6.09
CA GLU A 107 14.54 26.34 4.82
C GLU A 107 15.41 25.89 3.64
N GLN A 108 16.74 25.96 3.77
CA GLN A 108 17.65 25.44 2.75
C GLN A 108 17.49 23.93 2.58
N ARG A 109 17.32 23.19 3.68
CA ARG A 109 17.10 21.72 3.66
C ARG A 109 15.79 21.33 2.97
N GLN A 110 14.77 22.15 3.11
CA GLN A 110 13.42 21.93 2.55
C GLN A 110 13.19 22.65 1.21
N SER A 111 14.20 23.35 0.70
CA SER A 111 14.08 24.08 -0.56
C SER A 111 13.84 23.15 -1.76
N GLY A 112 13.06 23.64 -2.73
CA GLY A 112 12.87 22.95 -4.01
C GLY A 112 11.74 21.91 -4.05
N PHE A 113 10.76 21.94 -3.14
CA PHE A 113 9.54 21.11 -3.21
C PHE A 113 8.30 21.83 -3.77
N GLY A 114 8.42 23.08 -4.23
CA GLY A 114 7.29 23.87 -4.72
C GLY A 114 6.98 23.72 -6.23
N GLY A 115 5.74 24.08 -6.60
CA GLY A 115 5.39 24.53 -7.96
C GLY A 115 4.90 23.48 -8.96
N VAL A 116 5.09 22.18 -8.70
CA VAL A 116 4.66 21.10 -9.62
C VAL A 116 4.09 19.93 -8.83
N ASN A 117 2.94 19.40 -9.25
CA ASN A 117 2.41 18.15 -8.70
C ASN A 117 3.22 16.96 -9.23
N ARG A 118 4.25 16.57 -8.47
CA ARG A 118 5.14 15.43 -8.78
C ARG A 118 4.47 14.07 -8.61
N TYR A 119 3.31 14.03 -7.96
CA TYR A 119 2.68 12.79 -7.51
C TYR A 119 1.36 12.50 -8.24
N LYS A 120 1.10 13.22 -9.34
CA LYS A 120 -0.12 13.10 -10.13
C LYS A 120 -0.41 11.67 -10.59
N ASP A 121 0.62 10.90 -10.91
CA ASP A 121 0.50 9.50 -11.37
C ASP A 121 -0.03 8.56 -10.28
N PHE A 122 0.04 8.97 -9.01
CA PHE A 122 -0.44 8.19 -7.87
C PHE A 122 -1.83 8.62 -7.40
N GLU A 123 -2.48 9.58 -8.08
CA GLU A 123 -3.84 10.04 -7.76
C GLU A 123 -4.93 9.14 -8.38
N GLY A 124 -6.17 9.22 -7.87
CA GLY A 124 -7.32 8.51 -8.43
C GLY A 124 -7.63 7.12 -7.83
N TYR A 125 -6.92 6.70 -6.79
CA TYR A 125 -7.12 5.44 -6.09
C TYR A 125 -7.47 5.66 -4.60
N ASP A 126 -8.17 4.70 -3.98
CA ASP A 126 -8.52 4.77 -2.56
C ASP A 126 -7.28 4.91 -1.65
N SER A 127 -6.16 4.30 -2.06
CA SER A 127 -4.89 4.31 -1.33
C SER A 127 -3.94 5.44 -1.76
N SER A 128 -4.33 6.30 -2.70
CA SER A 128 -3.49 7.37 -3.26
C SER A 128 -2.86 8.23 -2.17
N LYS A 129 -3.64 8.66 -1.18
CA LYS A 129 -3.14 9.53 -0.09
C LYS A 129 -1.97 8.93 0.67
N LYS A 130 -1.99 7.62 0.94
CA LYS A 130 -0.92 6.92 1.66
C LYS A 130 0.35 6.81 0.82
N VAL A 131 0.18 6.45 -0.46
CA VAL A 131 1.31 6.30 -1.39
C VAL A 131 1.99 7.66 -1.64
N VAL A 132 1.18 8.70 -1.89
CA VAL A 132 1.67 10.07 -2.08
C VAL A 132 2.42 10.57 -0.84
N GLY A 133 1.84 10.42 0.34
CA GLY A 133 2.49 10.85 1.59
C GLY A 133 3.82 10.12 1.87
N LEU A 134 3.88 8.82 1.58
CA LEU A 134 5.12 8.05 1.69
C LEU A 134 6.18 8.54 0.70
N LYS A 135 5.80 8.75 -0.56
CA LYS A 135 6.72 9.26 -1.60
C LYS A 135 7.24 10.65 -1.27
N GLU A 136 6.37 11.54 -0.80
CA GLU A 136 6.75 12.87 -0.35
C GLU A 136 7.76 12.81 0.80
N SER A 137 7.50 11.94 1.79
CA SER A 137 8.40 11.74 2.94
C SER A 137 9.78 11.23 2.50
N ILE A 138 9.81 10.26 1.56
CA ILE A 138 11.04 9.72 0.98
C ILE A 138 11.81 10.79 0.21
N ASP A 139 11.14 11.59 -0.61
CA ASP A 139 11.81 12.61 -1.41
C ASP A 139 12.41 13.72 -0.53
N LYS A 140 11.67 14.15 0.50
CA LYS A 140 12.17 15.07 1.54
C LYS A 140 13.40 14.50 2.24
N LEU A 141 13.36 13.24 2.64
CA LEU A 141 14.49 12.56 3.26
C LEU A 141 15.71 12.49 2.33
N LYS A 142 15.52 12.10 1.07
CA LYS A 142 16.60 12.05 0.06
C LYS A 142 17.27 13.41 -0.13
N LYS A 143 16.47 14.49 -0.20
CA LYS A 143 17.00 15.84 -0.34
C LYS A 143 17.85 16.25 0.85
N ARG A 144 17.36 15.97 2.07
CA ARG A 144 18.11 16.20 3.33
C ARG A 144 19.43 15.45 3.36
N VAL A 145 19.40 14.16 3.02
CA VAL A 145 20.61 13.32 2.93
C VAL A 145 21.61 13.87 1.91
N ALA A 146 21.15 14.28 0.72
CA ALA A 146 22.03 14.85 -0.30
C ALA A 146 22.71 16.15 0.15
N ILE A 147 21.96 17.03 0.84
CA ILE A 147 22.52 18.25 1.42
C ILE A 147 23.51 17.93 2.53
N GLN A 148 23.17 17.00 3.42
CA GLN A 148 24.04 16.60 4.52
C GLN A 148 25.35 15.96 4.02
N SER A 149 25.29 15.14 2.96
CA SER A 149 26.48 14.57 2.33
C SER A 149 27.41 15.68 1.85
N LYS A 150 26.87 16.65 1.10
CA LYS A 150 27.64 17.79 0.60
C LYS A 150 28.22 18.64 1.73
N SER A 151 27.47 18.80 2.83
CA SER A 151 27.94 19.49 4.03
C SER A 151 29.19 18.82 4.62
N LEU A 152 29.18 17.49 4.73
CA LEU A 152 30.30 16.73 5.26
C LEU A 152 31.52 16.78 4.35
N ASP A 153 31.31 16.77 3.02
CA ASP A 153 32.40 16.96 2.03
C ASP A 153 33.05 18.35 2.21
N GLU A 154 32.26 19.41 2.42
CA GLU A 154 32.75 20.77 2.70
C GLU A 154 33.58 20.81 4.00
N ILE A 155 33.10 20.14 5.05
CA ILE A 155 33.83 20.03 6.32
C ILE A 155 35.17 19.29 6.15
N GLU A 156 35.20 18.24 5.33
CA GLU A 156 36.44 17.50 5.04
C GLU A 156 37.47 18.39 4.34
N GLU A 157 37.06 19.19 3.36
CA GLU A 157 37.94 20.14 2.69
C GLU A 157 38.50 21.19 3.66
N LEU A 158 37.63 21.77 4.51
CA LEU A 158 38.06 22.73 5.54
C LEU A 158 39.04 22.11 6.54
N ALA A 159 38.84 20.84 6.89
CA ALA A 159 39.76 20.12 7.77
C ALA A 159 41.15 19.97 7.15
N LYS A 160 41.24 19.58 5.87
CA LYS A 160 42.51 19.48 5.14
C LYS A 160 43.22 20.83 5.06
N SER A 161 42.50 21.90 4.75
CA SER A 161 43.09 23.24 4.71
C SER A 161 43.61 23.71 6.07
N LYS A 162 42.90 23.43 7.18
CA LYS A 162 43.40 23.76 8.53
C LYS A 162 44.65 22.94 8.88
N GLU A 163 44.74 21.67 8.48
CA GLU A 163 45.92 20.83 8.70
C GLU A 163 47.15 21.37 7.98
N GLU A 164 47.04 21.73 6.70
CA GLU A 164 48.12 22.32 5.93
C GLU A 164 48.64 23.63 6.55
N LEU A 165 47.72 24.50 7.00
CA LEU A 165 48.07 25.75 7.66
C LEU A 165 48.82 25.52 8.97
N LEU A 166 48.40 24.54 9.78
CA LEU A 166 49.08 24.18 11.02
C LEU A 166 50.50 23.67 10.76
N VAL A 167 50.71 22.85 9.74
CA VAL A 167 52.05 22.37 9.35
C VAL A 167 52.95 23.53 8.95
N LEU A 168 52.45 24.46 8.12
CA LEU A 168 53.18 25.65 7.71
C LEU A 168 53.55 26.54 8.90
N PHE A 169 52.63 26.73 9.85
CA PHE A 169 52.86 27.52 11.06
C PHE A 169 53.93 26.90 11.97
N LEU A 170 53.95 25.57 12.12
CA LEU A 170 54.98 24.87 12.90
C LEU A 170 56.35 24.97 12.24
N GLN A 171 56.42 24.83 10.90
CA GLN A 171 57.66 25.00 10.14
C GLN A 171 58.21 26.43 10.26
N TYR A 172 57.35 27.44 10.18
CA TYR A 172 57.74 28.85 10.35
C TYR A 172 58.34 29.10 11.73
N ASN A 173 57.69 28.64 12.80
CA ASN A 173 58.20 28.81 14.17
C ASN A 173 59.53 28.06 14.42
N GLN A 174 59.72 26.87 13.83
CA GLN A 174 61.00 26.17 13.90
C GLN A 174 62.13 26.91 13.17
N CYS A 175 61.83 27.64 12.10
CA CYS A 175 62.80 28.45 11.36
C CYS A 175 63.23 29.69 12.18
N VAL A 176 62.25 30.40 12.75
CA VAL A 176 62.49 31.60 13.59
C VAL A 176 63.27 31.27 14.86
N MET A 177 63.05 30.11 15.48
CA MET A 177 63.78 29.69 16.69
C MET A 177 65.22 29.22 16.41
N LYS A 178 65.60 29.01 15.15
CA LYS A 178 66.95 28.57 14.74
C LYS A 178 67.85 29.69 14.23
N THR A 179 67.34 30.92 14.15
CA THR A 179 68.10 32.15 13.87
C THR A 179 68.35 32.93 15.16
#